data_AF-A0A0C3K3I7-F1
#
_entry.id   AF-A0A0C3K3I7-F1
#
_cell.length_a   1.000
_cell.length_b   1.000
_cell.length_c   1.000
_cell.angle_alpha   90.00
_cell.angle_beta   90.00
_cell.angle_gamma   90.00
#
_symmetry.space_group_name_H-M   'P 1'
#
loop_
_entity.id
_entity.type
_entity.pdbx_description
1 polymer ?
#
loop_
_entity_poly.entity_id
_entity_poly.type
_entity_poly.pdbx_seq_one_letter_code
_entity_poly.pdbx_strand_id
1 'polypeptide(L)'
;MAYRHLLLEEHTGAEVFLPLINFMSRPKPSDRPTAAESLQRFQELSKTFPSSLLSQRLRPKAFPESTLVRMIRDLHYRIRDFYWSRQKMAPFSPLA
;
A
#
# COMPACT_ATOMS: atom_id res chain seq x y z
N MET A 1 -3.04 15.93 11.72
CA MET A 1 -3.19 14.79 12.64
C MET A 1 -4.14 13.70 12.12
N ALA A 2 -5.02 13.96 11.14
CA ALA A 2 -5.98 12.97 10.63
C ALA A 2 -5.36 11.71 9.96
N TYR A 3 -4.35 11.87 9.10
CA TYR A 3 -3.78 10.73 8.35
C TYR A 3 -3.05 9.71 9.21
N ARG A 4 -2.41 10.17 10.30
CA ARG A 4 -1.69 9.30 11.23
C ARG A 4 -2.67 8.42 12.01
N HIS A 5 -3.76 9.01 12.50
CA HIS A 5 -4.84 8.28 13.16
C HIS A 5 -5.47 7.26 12.21
N LEU A 6 -5.89 7.69 11.01
CA LEU A 6 -6.55 6.80 10.05
C LEU A 6 -5.65 5.63 9.61
N LEU A 7 -4.37 5.87 9.35
CA LEU A 7 -3.48 4.81 8.86
C LEU A 7 -2.97 3.90 9.97
N LEU A 8 -2.70 4.43 11.18
CA LEU A 8 -2.04 3.65 12.24
C LEU A 8 -2.98 3.20 13.36
N GLU A 9 -4.02 3.96 13.66
CA GLU A 9 -4.95 3.62 14.74
C GLU A 9 -6.10 2.76 14.23
N GLU A 10 -6.53 2.97 12.99
CA GLU A 10 -7.62 2.20 12.41
C GLU A 10 -7.12 0.99 11.62
N HIS A 11 -5.86 0.97 11.16
CA HIS A 11 -5.34 -0.08 10.29
C HIS A 11 -4.03 -0.71 10.79
N THR A 12 -3.87 -2.00 10.53
CA THR A 12 -2.65 -2.79 10.75
C THR A 12 -1.95 -3.04 9.43
N GLY A 13 -0.62 -2.99 9.42
CA GLY A 13 0.25 -3.13 8.26
C GLY A 13 0.80 -1.80 7.74
N ALA A 14 0.24 -0.66 8.18
CA ALA A 14 0.75 0.66 7.84
C ALA A 14 1.95 1.10 8.69
N GLU A 15 2.25 0.37 9.77
CA GLU A 15 3.31 0.73 10.73
C GLU A 15 4.69 0.73 10.05
N VAL A 16 4.89 -0.10 9.03
CA VAL A 16 6.13 -0.14 8.24
C VAL A 16 6.39 1.18 7.50
N PHE A 17 5.33 1.96 7.23
CA PHE A 17 5.41 3.26 6.57
C PHE A 17 5.44 4.43 7.55
N LEU A 18 5.54 4.19 8.87
CA LEU A 18 5.71 5.23 9.88
C LEU A 18 6.77 6.29 9.53
N PRO A 19 7.97 5.92 9.04
CA PRO A 19 8.99 6.90 8.67
C PRO A 19 8.49 7.86 7.57
N LEU A 20 7.76 7.34 6.58
CA LEU A 20 7.19 8.12 5.49
C LEU A 20 6.02 8.99 5.96
N ILE A 21 5.13 8.44 6.79
CA ILE A 21 3.99 9.18 7.35
C ILE A 21 4.49 10.37 8.18
N ASN A 22 5.50 10.18 9.02
CA ASN A 22 6.10 11.24 9.82
C ASN A 22 6.80 12.29 8.94
N PHE A 23 7.46 11.86 7.87
CA PHE A 23 8.09 12.75 6.90
C PHE A 23 7.07 13.67 6.22
N MET A 24 5.92 13.12 5.79
CA MET A 24 4.85 13.88 5.13
C MET A 24 4.00 14.71 6.11
N SER A 25 3.90 14.28 7.37
CA SER A 25 3.01 14.87 8.38
C SER A 25 3.70 15.93 9.25
N ARG A 26 4.70 16.64 8.72
CA ARG A 26 5.39 17.71 9.46
C ARG A 26 4.39 18.78 9.94
N PRO A 27 4.52 19.28 11.19
CA PRO A 27 3.51 20.16 11.79
C PRO A 27 3.32 21.45 11.02
N LYS A 28 4.43 22.08 10.60
CA LYS A 28 4.43 23.29 9.78
C LYS A 28 4.19 22.94 8.31
N PRO A 29 3.21 23.55 7.64
CA PRO A 29 2.95 23.31 6.22
C PRO A 29 4.15 23.64 5.32
N SER A 30 4.91 24.69 5.66
CA SER A 30 6.13 25.10 4.94
C SER A 30 7.22 24.03 4.93
N ASP A 31 7.24 23.19 5.96
CA ASP A 31 8.28 22.19 6.14
C ASP A 31 7.87 20.86 5.52
N ARG A 32 6.61 20.73 5.06
CA ARG A 32 6.12 19.49 4.46
C ARG A 32 6.83 19.26 3.13
N PRO A 33 7.28 18.02 2.90
CA PRO A 33 7.93 17.66 1.65
C PRO A 33 6.96 17.81 0.49
N THR A 34 7.51 18.06 -0.68
CA THR A 34 6.77 18.01 -1.92
C THR A 34 6.31 16.58 -2.22
N ALA A 35 5.36 16.44 -3.16
CA ALA A 35 4.94 15.13 -3.64
C ALA A 35 6.12 14.34 -4.25
N ALA A 36 7.04 15.02 -4.95
CA ALA A 36 8.21 14.39 -5.55
C ALA A 36 9.18 13.84 -4.48
N GLU A 37 9.48 14.62 -3.45
CA GLU A 37 10.34 14.19 -2.34
C GLU A 37 9.71 13.03 -1.56
N SER A 38 8.39 13.07 -1.36
CA SER A 38 7.64 12.00 -0.71
C SER A 38 7.67 10.71 -1.53
N LEU A 39 7.55 10.80 -2.86
CA LEU A 39 7.63 9.65 -3.77
C LEU A 39 9.04 9.04 -3.75
N GLN A 40 10.08 9.87 -3.81
CA GLN A 40 11.46 9.41 -3.73
C GLN A 40 11.68 8.65 -2.42
N ARG A 41 11.22 9.22 -1.30
CA ARG A 41 11.36 8.57 0.00
C ARG A 41 10.59 7.27 0.11
N PHE A 42 9.40 7.19 -0.51
CA PHE A 42 8.64 5.96 -0.61
C PHE A 42 9.40 4.90 -1.42
N GLN A 43 10.00 5.24 -2.55
CA GLN A 43 10.76 4.30 -3.37
C GLN A 43 12.00 3.74 -2.65
N GLU A 44 12.68 4.57 -1.88
CA GLU A 44 13.79 4.15 -1.03
C GLU A 44 13.31 3.17 0.05
N LEU A 45 12.23 3.52 0.73
CA LEU A 45 11.63 2.72 1.79
C LEU A 45 11.03 1.41 1.25
N SER A 46 10.42 1.41 0.06
CA SER A 46 9.83 0.20 -0.51
C SER A 46 10.89 -0.84 -0.87
N LYS A 47 12.12 -0.42 -1.22
CA LYS A 47 13.22 -1.33 -1.54
C LYS A 47 13.69 -2.15 -0.34
N THR A 48 13.44 -1.70 0.89
CA THR A 48 13.84 -2.43 2.10
C THR A 48 12.85 -3.53 2.48
N PHE A 49 11.69 -3.58 1.83
CA PHE A 49 10.65 -4.56 2.12
C PHE A 49 10.50 -5.58 0.99
N PRO A 50 10.21 -6.85 1.31
CA PRO A 50 9.89 -7.83 0.28
C PRO A 50 8.56 -7.50 -0.39
N SER A 51 8.43 -7.81 -1.68
CA SER A 51 7.19 -7.62 -2.45
C SER A 51 5.99 -8.33 -1.83
N SER A 52 6.22 -9.44 -1.13
CA SER A 52 5.20 -10.18 -0.39
C SER A 52 4.61 -9.40 0.78
N LEU A 53 5.35 -8.47 1.37
CA LEU A 53 4.90 -7.57 2.44
C LEU A 53 4.20 -6.34 1.86
N LEU A 54 4.76 -5.75 0.80
CA LEU A 54 4.15 -4.59 0.13
C LEU A 54 2.82 -4.91 -0.57
N SER A 55 2.63 -6.17 -0.98
CA SER A 55 1.37 -6.66 -1.56
C SER A 55 0.30 -6.98 -0.51
N GLN A 56 0.61 -6.85 0.79
CA GLN A 56 -0.39 -7.06 1.84
C GLN A 56 -1.34 -5.89 1.90
N ARG A 57 -2.61 -6.20 2.14
CA ARG A 57 -3.66 -5.19 2.32
C ARG A 57 -3.52 -4.54 3.70
N LEU A 58 -3.84 -3.25 3.77
CA LEU A 58 -4.11 -2.60 5.05
C LEU A 58 -5.35 -3.22 5.67
N ARG A 59 -5.27 -3.59 6.94
CA ARG A 59 -6.33 -4.35 7.61
C ARG A 59 -6.98 -3.49 8.69
N PRO A 60 -8.29 -3.26 8.67
CA PRO A 60 -8.94 -2.52 9.73
C PRO A 60 -8.81 -3.28 11.07
N LYS A 61 -8.39 -2.59 12.13
CA LYS A 61 -8.25 -3.15 13.49
C LYS A 61 -9.60 -3.49 14.11
N ALA A 62 -10.66 -2.82 13.70
CA ALA A 62 -12.03 -3.05 14.18
C ALA A 62 -12.57 -4.46 13.86
N PHE A 63 -12.04 -5.12 12.82
CA PHE A 63 -12.52 -6.43 12.38
C PHE A 63 -11.34 -7.40 12.23
N PRO A 64 -10.88 -8.00 13.35
CA PRO A 64 -9.79 -8.96 13.30
C PRO A 64 -10.21 -10.21 12.50
N GLU A 65 -9.61 -10.37 11.32
CA GLU A 65 -9.80 -11.57 10.48
C GLU A 65 -9.01 -12.76 11.02
N SER A 66 -9.59 -13.96 10.95
CA SER A 66 -8.86 -15.18 11.25
C SER A 66 -7.73 -15.42 10.23
N THR A 67 -6.63 -16.02 10.68
CA THR A 67 -5.42 -16.26 9.86
C THR A 67 -5.71 -17.05 8.57
N LEU A 68 -6.66 -17.98 8.60
CA LEU A 68 -7.08 -18.76 7.43
C LEU A 68 -7.89 -17.93 6.44
N VAL A 69 -8.87 -17.16 6.92
CA VAL A 69 -9.67 -16.26 6.07
C VAL A 69 -8.76 -15.23 5.40
N ARG A 70 -7.77 -14.71 6.13
CA ARG A 70 -6.73 -13.82 5.60
C ARG A 70 -5.99 -14.46 4.42
N MET A 71 -5.46 -15.67 4.59
CA MET A 71 -4.67 -16.34 3.55
C MET A 71 -5.48 -16.61 2.29
N ILE A 72 -6.72 -17.09 2.43
CA ILE A 72 -7.62 -17.37 1.30
C ILE A 72 -7.94 -16.06 0.56
N ARG A 73 -8.27 -15.01 1.31
CA ARG A 73 -8.65 -13.72 0.73
C ARG A 73 -7.46 -13.07 0.03
N ASP A 74 -6.27 -13.09 0.63
CA ASP A 74 -5.04 -12.55 0.00
C ASP A 74 -4.68 -13.31 -1.27
N LEU A 75 -4.82 -14.63 -1.27
CA LEU A 75 -4.61 -15.46 -2.46
C LEU A 75 -5.62 -15.11 -3.56
N HIS A 76 -6.90 -14.94 -3.23
CA HIS A 76 -7.92 -14.52 -4.19
C HIS A 76 -7.58 -13.19 -4.87
N TYR A 77 -7.17 -12.17 -4.11
CA TYR A 77 -6.77 -10.88 -4.68
C TYR A 77 -5.52 -11.01 -5.55
N ARG A 78 -4.52 -11.80 -5.15
CA ARG A 78 -3.33 -12.04 -5.98
C ARG A 78 -3.66 -12.71 -7.31
N ILE A 79 -4.53 -13.73 -7.30
CA ILE A 79 -4.98 -14.42 -8.51
C ILE A 79 -5.75 -13.44 -9.42
N ARG A 80 -6.65 -12.64 -8.83
CA ARG A 80 -7.42 -11.64 -9.55
C ARG A 80 -6.51 -10.59 -10.20
N ASP A 81 -5.56 -10.04 -9.45
CA ASP A 81 -4.65 -9.00 -9.94
C ASP A 81 -3.68 -9.55 -11.00
N PHE A 82 -3.27 -10.82 -10.87
CA PHE A 82 -2.52 -11.53 -11.91
C PHE A 82 -3.35 -11.71 -13.19
N TYR A 83 -4.63 -12.04 -13.08
CA TYR A 83 -5.51 -12.16 -14.24
C TYR A 83 -5.68 -10.81 -14.98
N TRP A 84 -5.91 -9.73 -14.22
CA TRP A 84 -6.05 -8.38 -14.79
C TRP A 84 -4.74 -7.86 -15.41
N SER A 85 -3.58 -8.13 -14.80
CA SER A 85 -2.29 -7.73 -15.38
C SER A 85 -2.00 -8.48 -16.67
N ARG A 86 -2.40 -9.75 -16.78
CA ARG A 86 -2.28 -10.55 -18.01
C ARG A 86 -3.21 -10.04 -19.12
N GLN A 87 -4.43 -9.62 -18.78
CA GLN A 87 -5.36 -9.05 -19.78
C GLN A 87 -4.87 -7.70 -20.34
N LYS A 88 -4.23 -6.85 -19.53
CA LYS A 88 -3.66 -5.57 -20.00
C LYS A 88 -2.41 -5.72 -20.89
N MET A 89 -1.88 -6.94 -21.05
CA MET A 89 -0.76 -7.26 -21.95
C MET A 89 -1.19 -7.90 -23.27
N ALA A 90 -2.49 -8.15 -23.50
CA ALA A 90 -2.96 -8.47 -24.84
C ALA A 90 -2.83 -7.19 -25.68
N PRO A 91 -2.04 -7.18 -26.78
CA PRO A 91 -2.03 -6.03 -27.67
C PRO A 91 -3.46 -5.85 -28.18
N PHE A 92 -3.98 -4.63 -28.07
CA PHE A 92 -5.17 -4.22 -28.80
C PHE A 92 -4.88 -4.53 -30.27
N SER A 93 -5.44 -5.62 -30.79
CA SER A 93 -5.53 -5.84 -32.22
C SER A 93 -6.67 -4.95 -32.70
N PRO A 94 -6.40 -3.83 -33.39
CA PRO A 94 -7.48 -3.15 -34.08
C PRO A 94 -7.94 -4.09 -35.19
N LEU A 95 -9.18 -4.56 -35.10
CA LEU A 95 -9.83 -5.29 -36.18
C LEU A 95 -9.80 -4.39 -37.42
N ALA A 96 -9.15 -4.89 -38.47
CA ALA A 96 -9.16 -4.35 -39.82
C ALA A 96 -10.51 -4.59 -40.50
#